data_AF-A0A1G3P964-F1
#
_entry.id   AF-A0A1G3P964-F1
#
_cell.length_a   1.000
_cell.length_b   1.000
_cell.length_c   1.000
_cell.angle_alpha   90.00
_cell.angle_beta   90.00
_cell.angle_gamma   90.00
#
_symmetry.space_group_name_H-M   'P 1'
#
loop_
_entity.id
_entity.type
_entity.pdbx_description
1 polymer ?
#
loop_
_entity_poly.entity_id
_entity_poly.type
_entity_poly.pdbx_seq_one_letter_code
_entity_poly.pdbx_strand_id
1 'polypeptide(L)'
;MSVYALINSSRNRLYKQKKPTNHILFNFISNNFFQCQLMGIRRIIDEYPLQSENNKKDVYSLMSLFNDMKKNKDTARRELLFDFLQLPYDYNSEYKKEEQAMDFPDELIHYGKSSKAHVSEHLHKLFDLMAGVNSFNRSKNDVFSETVLESFRKYLNEITKKTKAIVDKELAHAATPKSRDLSVHHAKNDLKITFSDIKEIQKNVSRIAALLINLLTGNVQLSFLPLYGGDKFYSIEHQLFGNISKTELGKMWDEFQNEVKEWSNWNSLCFDSIIKQTG
;
A
#
# COMPACT_ATOMS: atom_id res chain seq x y z
N MET A 1 -13.69 -4.72 11.32
CA MET A 1 -14.29 -5.46 10.19
C MET A 1 -14.27 -4.55 8.95
N SER A 2 -13.29 -4.73 8.05
CA SER A 2 -13.01 -3.85 6.90
C SER A 2 -14.13 -3.76 5.82
N VAL A 3 -14.08 -2.81 4.88
CA VAL A 3 -14.97 -2.75 3.68
C VAL A 3 -14.99 -4.07 2.91
N TYR A 4 -13.84 -4.74 2.79
CA TYR A 4 -13.75 -6.11 2.25
C TYR A 4 -14.58 -7.13 3.02
N ALA A 5 -14.62 -6.99 4.34
CA ALA A 5 -15.42 -7.85 5.22
C ALA A 5 -16.90 -7.44 5.21
N LEU A 6 -17.23 -6.17 4.95
CA LEU A 6 -18.60 -5.71 4.68
C LEU A 6 -19.14 -6.31 3.38
N ILE A 7 -18.37 -6.25 2.29
CA ILE A 7 -18.73 -6.86 1.00
C ILE A 7 -18.85 -8.37 1.16
N ASN A 8 -17.88 -9.04 1.80
CA ASN A 8 -17.94 -10.48 2.06
C ASN A 8 -19.12 -10.87 2.95
N SER A 9 -19.38 -10.12 4.03
CA SER A 9 -20.51 -10.38 4.93
C SER A 9 -21.84 -10.16 4.21
N SER A 10 -21.93 -9.14 3.35
CA SER A 10 -23.10 -8.89 2.53
C SER A 10 -23.31 -9.99 1.48
N ARG A 11 -22.25 -10.46 0.79
CA ARG A 11 -22.32 -11.64 -0.10
C ARG A 11 -22.80 -12.86 0.66
N ASN A 12 -22.18 -13.18 1.80
CA ASN A 12 -22.56 -14.32 2.64
C ASN A 12 -24.01 -14.23 3.14
N ARG A 13 -24.49 -13.03 3.48
CA ARG A 13 -25.90 -12.80 3.86
C ARG A 13 -26.83 -12.99 2.68
N LEU A 14 -26.51 -12.52 1.48
CA LEU A 14 -27.33 -12.74 0.28
C LEU A 14 -27.41 -14.22 -0.11
N TYR A 15 -26.31 -14.97 0.04
CA TYR A 15 -26.31 -16.41 -0.22
C TYR A 15 -27.04 -17.23 0.85
N LYS A 16 -27.08 -16.76 2.11
CA LYS A 16 -27.67 -17.50 3.25
C LYS A 16 -29.09 -17.07 3.63
N GLN A 17 -29.43 -15.80 3.48
CA GLN A 17 -30.70 -15.22 3.91
C GLN A 17 -31.40 -14.65 2.67
N LYS A 18 -32.48 -15.30 2.23
CA LYS A 18 -33.39 -14.87 1.16
C LYS A 18 -34.14 -13.57 1.51
N LYS A 19 -33.44 -12.50 1.88
CA LYS A 19 -34.03 -11.19 2.19
C LYS A 19 -34.02 -10.29 0.94
N PRO A 20 -35.06 -9.46 0.76
CA PRO A 20 -35.14 -8.56 -0.39
C PRO A 20 -34.04 -7.51 -0.27
N THR A 21 -33.01 -7.66 -1.10
CA THR A 21 -31.92 -6.71 -1.26
C THR A 21 -31.90 -6.38 -2.76
N ASN A 22 -31.54 -5.16 -3.15
CA ASN A 22 -31.41 -4.85 -4.57
C ASN A 22 -30.18 -5.59 -5.14
N HIS A 23 -30.38 -6.85 -5.53
CA HIS A 23 -29.33 -7.76 -5.98
C HIS A 23 -28.56 -7.23 -7.19
N ILE A 24 -29.24 -6.51 -8.08
CA ILE A 24 -28.63 -5.88 -9.26
C ILE A 24 -27.64 -4.80 -8.80
N LEU A 25 -28.09 -3.86 -7.96
CA LEU A 25 -27.24 -2.79 -7.44
C LEU A 25 -26.08 -3.33 -6.61
N PHE A 26 -26.34 -4.33 -5.76
CA PHE A 26 -25.29 -4.97 -4.96
C PHE A 26 -24.22 -5.63 -5.84
N ASN A 27 -24.63 -6.44 -6.83
CA ASN A 27 -23.69 -7.09 -7.74
C ASN A 27 -22.93 -6.07 -8.58
N PHE A 28 -23.59 -5.00 -9.02
CA PHE A 28 -22.95 -3.90 -9.72
C PHE A 28 -21.82 -3.30 -8.85
N ILE A 29 -22.12 -2.89 -7.61
CA ILE A 29 -21.11 -2.28 -6.73
C ILE A 29 -20.00 -3.27 -6.38
N SER A 30 -20.34 -4.50 -5.99
CA SER A 30 -19.36 -5.50 -5.56
C SER A 30 -18.40 -5.87 -6.70
N ASN A 31 -18.93 -6.07 -7.92
CA ASN A 31 -18.10 -6.43 -9.07
C ASN A 31 -17.27 -5.23 -9.55
N ASN A 32 -17.86 -4.04 -9.66
CA ASN A 32 -17.10 -2.85 -10.06
C ASN A 32 -16.01 -2.52 -9.03
N PHE A 33 -16.30 -2.61 -7.73
CA PHE A 33 -15.28 -2.43 -6.69
C PHE A 33 -14.12 -3.42 -6.88
N PHE A 34 -14.43 -4.71 -7.04
CA PHE A 34 -13.44 -5.76 -7.27
C PHE A 34 -12.58 -5.47 -8.52
N GLN A 35 -13.22 -5.13 -9.63
CA GLN A 35 -12.55 -4.82 -10.89
C GLN A 35 -11.66 -3.58 -10.77
N CYS A 36 -12.16 -2.50 -10.17
CA CYS A 36 -11.40 -1.28 -9.92
C CYS A 36 -10.17 -1.54 -9.04
N GLN A 37 -10.30 -2.34 -7.98
CA GLN A 37 -9.15 -2.70 -7.12
C GLN A 37 -8.10 -3.49 -7.90
N LEU A 38 -8.50 -4.51 -8.66
CA LEU A 38 -7.56 -5.30 -9.45
C LEU A 38 -6.86 -4.49 -10.53
N MET A 39 -7.60 -3.62 -11.24
CA MET A 39 -7.02 -2.72 -12.24
C MET A 39 -6.06 -1.72 -11.60
N GLY A 40 -6.43 -1.16 -10.44
CA GLY A 40 -5.57 -0.25 -9.67
C GLY A 40 -4.27 -0.92 -9.25
N ILE A 41 -4.36 -2.09 -8.63
CA ILE A 41 -3.20 -2.91 -8.24
C ILE A 41 -2.32 -3.19 -9.47
N ARG A 42 -2.90 -3.68 -10.57
CA ARG A 42 -2.17 -4.01 -11.81
C ARG A 42 -1.39 -2.81 -12.36
N ARG A 43 -1.97 -1.61 -12.34
CA ARG A 43 -1.28 -0.38 -12.80
C ARG A 43 -0.08 -0.04 -11.92
N ILE A 44 -0.18 -0.24 -10.61
CA ILE A 44 0.89 0.08 -9.65
C ILE A 44 2.06 -0.92 -9.75
N ILE A 45 1.81 -2.16 -10.19
CA ILE A 45 2.83 -3.23 -10.23
C ILE A 45 3.24 -3.62 -11.66
N ASP A 46 2.86 -2.83 -12.66
CA ASP A 46 3.13 -3.15 -14.07
C ASP A 46 4.63 -3.23 -14.38
N GLU A 47 5.05 -4.13 -15.26
CA GLU A 47 6.46 -4.50 -15.45
C GLU A 47 7.22 -3.62 -16.45
N TYR A 48 6.53 -2.68 -17.12
CA TYR A 48 7.14 -1.81 -18.11
C TYR A 48 8.14 -0.82 -17.47
N PRO A 49 9.21 -0.43 -18.18
CA PRO A 49 10.21 0.50 -17.67
C PRO A 49 9.66 1.94 -17.55
N LEU A 50 10.37 2.78 -16.78
CA LEU A 50 10.08 4.23 -16.70
C LEU A 50 10.42 4.97 -18.01
N GLN A 51 11.42 4.48 -18.72
CA GLN A 51 11.86 5.00 -20.02
C GLN A 51 12.16 3.81 -20.93
N SER A 52 11.31 3.60 -21.93
CA SER A 52 11.51 2.56 -22.92
C SER A 52 12.43 3.04 -24.02
N GLU A 53 13.50 2.27 -24.24
CA GLU A 53 14.21 2.31 -25.51
C GLU A 53 13.31 1.67 -26.58
N ASN A 54 13.16 2.30 -27.74
CA ASN A 54 12.41 1.82 -28.91
C ASN A 54 10.86 1.90 -28.87
N ASN A 55 10.27 3.02 -28.44
CA ASN A 55 8.82 3.28 -28.53
C ASN A 55 7.91 2.25 -27.81
N LYS A 56 8.39 1.51 -26.80
CA LYS A 56 7.46 0.75 -25.92
C LYS A 56 6.85 1.70 -24.89
N LYS A 57 5.80 1.24 -24.22
CA LYS A 57 5.06 2.05 -23.23
C LYS A 57 5.92 2.33 -22.00
N ASP A 58 5.95 3.59 -21.60
CA ASP A 58 6.49 4.03 -20.30
C ASP A 58 5.41 3.88 -19.22
N VAL A 59 5.77 3.32 -18.07
CA VAL A 59 4.83 3.16 -16.95
C VAL A 59 5.46 3.56 -15.63
N TYR A 60 4.75 4.43 -14.90
CA TYR A 60 5.04 4.73 -13.51
C TYR A 60 4.46 3.63 -12.61
N SER A 61 5.31 2.69 -12.20
CA SER A 61 4.96 1.56 -11.33
C SER A 61 6.03 1.37 -10.26
N LEU A 62 5.72 0.62 -9.20
CA LEU A 62 6.69 0.23 -8.19
C LEU A 62 7.81 -0.61 -8.82
N MET A 63 7.46 -1.49 -9.76
CA MET A 63 8.43 -2.33 -10.46
C MET A 63 9.42 -1.49 -11.26
N SER A 64 8.93 -0.49 -11.98
CA SER A 64 9.76 0.38 -12.81
C SER A 64 10.68 1.27 -11.95
N LEU A 65 10.18 1.73 -10.80
CA LEU A 65 10.98 2.45 -9.81
C LEU A 65 12.08 1.58 -9.19
N PHE A 66 11.80 0.34 -8.78
CA PHE A 66 12.84 -0.57 -8.26
C PHE A 66 13.90 -0.91 -9.31
N ASN A 67 13.49 -1.08 -10.58
CA ASN A 67 14.44 -1.29 -11.68
C ASN A 67 15.35 -0.08 -11.88
N ASP A 68 14.80 1.13 -11.80
CA ASP A 68 15.58 2.37 -11.91
C ASP A 68 16.53 2.55 -10.72
N MET A 69 16.06 2.33 -9.50
CA MET A 69 16.91 2.34 -8.29
C MET A 69 18.05 1.33 -8.39
N LYS A 70 17.81 0.15 -8.98
CA LYS A 70 18.86 -0.85 -9.21
C LYS A 70 19.88 -0.38 -10.24
N LYS A 71 19.41 0.20 -11.36
CA LYS A 71 20.27 0.73 -12.43
C LYS A 71 21.13 1.90 -11.95
N ASN A 72 20.58 2.76 -11.09
CA ASN A 72 21.20 4.00 -10.63
C ASN A 72 21.70 3.92 -9.17
N LYS A 73 21.91 2.71 -8.63
CA LYS A 73 22.23 2.49 -7.20
C LYS A 73 23.45 3.27 -6.72
N ASP A 74 24.46 3.44 -7.60
CA ASP A 74 25.71 4.13 -7.26
C ASP A 74 25.55 5.64 -7.08
N THR A 75 24.48 6.21 -7.66
CA THR A 75 24.09 7.62 -7.50
C THR A 75 23.14 7.85 -6.33
N ALA A 76 22.43 6.81 -5.89
CA ALA A 76 21.50 6.87 -4.76
C ALA A 76 22.23 6.65 -3.43
N ARG A 77 23.29 7.43 -3.19
CA ARG A 77 24.06 7.38 -1.94
C ARG A 77 23.29 8.03 -0.80
N ARG A 78 23.52 7.55 0.42
CA ARG A 78 22.88 8.07 1.63
C ARG A 78 23.05 9.59 1.78
N GLU A 79 24.28 10.10 1.73
CA GLU A 79 24.53 11.53 1.88
C GLU A 79 23.82 12.37 0.81
N LEU A 80 23.87 11.95 -0.45
CA LEU A 80 23.22 12.64 -1.55
C LEU A 80 21.69 12.72 -1.38
N LEU A 81 21.08 11.68 -0.81
CA LEU A 81 19.64 11.70 -0.51
C LEU A 81 19.31 12.73 0.58
N PHE A 82 20.12 12.83 1.63
CA PHE A 82 19.93 13.81 2.70
C PHE A 82 20.13 15.24 2.19
N ASP A 83 21.15 15.45 1.36
CA ASP A 83 21.42 16.73 0.71
C ASP A 83 20.26 17.14 -0.21
N PHE A 84 19.75 16.21 -1.02
CA PHE A 84 18.60 16.45 -1.91
C PHE A 84 17.34 16.85 -1.12
N LEU A 85 17.09 16.21 0.02
CA LEU A 85 15.95 16.51 0.89
C LEU A 85 16.18 17.70 1.83
N GLN A 86 17.36 18.31 1.82
CA GLN A 86 17.74 19.41 2.70
C GLN A 86 17.57 19.06 4.19
N LEU A 87 17.94 17.80 4.52
CA LEU A 87 17.86 17.23 5.86
C LEU A 87 19.26 17.14 6.49
N PRO A 88 19.42 17.41 7.79
CA PRO A 88 20.69 17.25 8.46
C PRO A 88 21.08 15.77 8.51
N TYR A 89 22.28 15.43 8.04
CA TYR A 89 22.78 14.06 8.17
C TYR A 89 22.99 13.66 9.64
N ASP A 90 23.65 14.52 10.44
CA ASP A 90 23.78 14.28 11.89
C ASP A 90 22.58 14.83 12.66
N TYR A 91 21.55 14.02 12.77
CA TYR A 91 20.33 14.37 13.51
C TYR A 91 20.57 14.57 15.03
N ASN A 92 21.62 13.98 15.63
CA ASN A 92 21.88 14.15 17.06
C ASN A 92 22.36 15.57 17.37
N SER A 93 23.15 16.15 16.47
CA SER A 93 23.57 17.55 16.58
C SER A 93 22.37 18.50 16.55
N GLU A 94 21.36 18.18 15.74
CA GLU A 94 20.16 19.01 15.60
C GLU A 94 19.23 18.87 16.82
N TYR A 95 19.04 17.67 17.35
CA TYR A 95 18.33 17.49 18.63
C TYR A 95 18.94 18.32 19.76
N LYS A 96 20.27 18.39 19.86
CA LYS A 96 20.94 19.21 20.87
C LYS A 96 20.67 20.70 20.69
N LYS A 97 20.61 21.19 19.45
CA LYS A 97 20.26 22.60 19.18
C LYS A 97 18.80 22.87 19.52
N GLU A 98 17.90 21.94 19.21
CA GLU A 98 16.48 22.01 19.55
C GLU A 98 16.30 22.06 21.08
N GLU A 99 16.97 21.18 21.82
CA GLU A 99 16.96 21.16 23.29
C GLU A 99 17.50 22.47 23.89
N GLN A 100 18.62 22.99 23.39
CA GLN A 100 19.18 24.27 23.83
C GLN A 100 18.28 25.48 23.49
N ALA A 101 17.48 25.40 22.43
CA ALA A 101 16.53 26.44 22.06
C ALA A 101 15.27 26.43 22.95
N MET A 102 14.93 25.29 23.57
CA MET A 102 13.79 25.17 24.49
C MET A 102 14.05 25.81 25.87
N ASP A 103 15.31 26.10 26.22
CA ASP A 103 15.67 26.82 27.44
C ASP A 103 15.38 28.33 27.39
N PHE A 104 14.88 28.86 26.26
CA PHE A 104 14.44 30.24 26.15
C PHE A 104 12.92 30.36 26.39
N PRO A 105 12.48 31.12 27.41
CA PRO A 105 11.07 31.40 27.62
C PRO A 105 10.60 32.42 26.55
N ASP A 106 9.43 32.14 25.99
CA ASP A 106 8.47 33.11 25.38
C ASP A 106 8.28 33.27 23.86
N GLU A 107 8.94 32.57 22.93
CA GLU A 107 8.56 32.73 21.50
C GLU A 107 8.24 31.42 20.77
N LEU A 108 6.93 31.16 20.69
CA LEU A 108 6.24 30.20 19.82
C LEU A 108 6.81 28.79 19.79
N ILE A 109 6.27 27.96 20.69
CA ILE A 109 6.40 26.52 20.57
C ILE A 109 5.71 26.07 19.28
N HIS A 110 6.50 25.77 18.24
CA HIS A 110 6.07 25.15 16.99
C HIS A 110 5.68 23.68 17.22
N TYR A 111 4.66 23.44 18.05
CA TYR A 111 4.00 22.14 18.14
C TYR A 111 3.21 21.90 16.84
N GLY A 112 3.76 21.10 15.93
CA GLY A 112 2.99 20.59 14.79
C GLY A 112 3.80 20.15 13.57
N LYS A 113 5.07 20.56 13.43
CA LYS A 113 5.96 20.02 12.39
C LYS A 113 6.93 19.05 13.03
N SER A 114 7.01 17.82 12.52
CA SER A 114 8.11 16.92 12.85
C SER A 114 9.42 17.67 12.61
N SER A 115 10.26 17.76 13.64
CA SER A 115 11.53 18.46 13.53
C SER A 115 12.41 17.79 12.47
N LYS A 116 13.31 18.56 11.84
CA LYS A 116 14.20 18.02 10.82
C LYS A 116 15.05 16.87 11.39
N ALA A 117 15.40 16.94 12.67
CA ALA A 117 16.08 15.87 13.39
C ALA A 117 15.29 14.55 13.38
N HIS A 118 13.99 14.60 13.72
CA HIS A 118 13.11 13.43 13.68
C HIS A 118 13.00 12.81 12.29
N VAL A 119 12.86 13.66 11.26
CA VAL A 119 12.77 13.20 9.87
C VAL A 119 14.07 12.53 9.43
N SER A 120 15.22 13.15 9.73
CA SER A 120 16.54 12.58 9.46
C SER A 120 16.76 11.24 10.16
N GLU A 121 16.42 11.14 11.44
CA GLU A 121 16.52 9.89 12.19
C GLU A 121 15.69 8.78 11.55
N HIS A 122 14.43 9.08 11.18
CA HIS A 122 13.57 8.12 10.51
C HIS A 122 14.13 7.71 9.15
N LEU A 123 14.61 8.66 8.36
CA LEU A 123 15.18 8.39 7.04
C LEU A 123 16.44 7.53 7.14
N HIS A 124 17.29 7.74 8.15
CA HIS A 124 18.43 6.85 8.41
C HIS A 124 17.99 5.41 8.62
N LYS A 125 16.95 5.19 9.43
CA LYS A 125 16.42 3.84 9.71
C LYS A 125 15.86 3.19 8.44
N LEU A 126 15.14 3.92 7.59
CA LEU A 126 14.65 3.39 6.32
C LEU A 126 15.79 3.07 5.35
N PHE A 127 16.79 3.94 5.26
CA PHE A 127 17.95 3.72 4.42
C PHE A 127 18.77 2.52 4.89
N ASP A 128 18.93 2.32 6.20
CA ASP A 128 19.60 1.14 6.78
C ASP A 128 18.97 -0.16 6.29
N LEU A 129 17.63 -0.23 6.27
CA LEU A 129 16.90 -1.39 5.75
C LEU A 129 17.17 -1.60 4.26
N MET A 130 17.13 -0.54 3.47
CA MET A 130 17.35 -0.61 2.01
C MET A 130 18.79 -0.92 1.63
N ALA A 131 19.77 -0.44 2.39
CA ALA A 131 21.19 -0.72 2.22
C ALA A 131 21.61 -2.05 2.86
N GLY A 132 20.79 -2.62 3.75
CA GLY A 132 21.11 -3.85 4.48
C GLY A 132 22.25 -3.65 5.51
N VAL A 133 22.37 -2.45 6.08
CA VAL A 133 23.42 -2.09 7.04
C VAL A 133 22.85 -1.87 8.44
N ASN A 134 23.66 -2.12 9.47
CA ASN A 134 23.30 -1.82 10.85
C ASN A 134 23.54 -0.33 11.15
N SER A 135 22.78 0.25 12.07
CA SER A 135 22.94 1.62 12.55
C SER A 135 24.35 1.97 13.03
N PHE A 136 25.12 1.01 13.54
CA PHE A 136 26.51 1.22 13.98
C PHE A 136 27.53 1.30 12.82
N ASN A 137 27.18 0.76 11.65
CA ASN A 137 28.07 0.66 10.50
C ASN A 137 27.64 1.59 9.35
N ARG A 138 26.86 2.64 9.66
CA ARG A 138 26.37 3.61 8.67
C ARG A 138 27.54 4.35 8.03
N SER A 139 27.49 4.48 6.71
CA SER A 139 28.40 5.33 5.95
C SER A 139 27.63 6.31 5.08
N LYS A 140 28.22 7.48 4.87
CA LYS A 140 27.74 8.49 3.91
C LYS A 140 27.65 7.93 2.48
N ASN A 141 28.51 6.97 2.17
CA ASN A 141 28.59 6.29 0.87
C ASN A 141 27.74 5.02 0.79
N ASP A 142 26.92 4.71 1.79
CA ASP A 142 26.00 3.57 1.70
C ASP A 142 25.10 3.73 0.46
N VAL A 143 24.92 2.63 -0.27
CA VAL A 143 24.04 2.51 -1.42
C VAL A 143 22.98 1.45 -1.15
N PHE A 144 21.89 1.45 -1.92
CA PHE A 144 20.87 0.41 -1.79
C PHE A 144 21.42 -0.98 -2.13
N SER A 145 21.06 -1.96 -1.31
CA SER A 145 21.47 -3.35 -1.48
C SER A 145 20.75 -3.96 -2.66
N GLU A 146 21.52 -4.52 -3.60
CA GLU A 146 20.97 -5.20 -4.76
C GLU A 146 20.11 -6.41 -4.36
N THR A 147 20.50 -7.13 -3.31
CA THR A 147 19.73 -8.24 -2.77
C THR A 147 18.36 -7.79 -2.27
N VAL A 148 18.30 -6.66 -1.55
CA VAL A 148 17.05 -6.10 -1.04
C VAL A 148 16.14 -5.64 -2.19
N LEU A 149 16.69 -4.92 -3.16
CA LEU A 149 15.95 -4.48 -4.35
C LEU A 149 15.42 -5.69 -5.15
N GLU A 150 16.22 -6.74 -5.31
CA GLU A 150 15.81 -7.96 -6.01
C GLU A 150 14.70 -8.72 -5.25
N SER A 151 14.75 -8.76 -3.91
CA SER A 151 13.67 -9.32 -3.10
C SER A 151 12.35 -8.57 -3.30
N PHE A 152 12.35 -7.23 -3.26
CA PHE A 152 11.14 -6.47 -3.58
C PHE A 152 10.64 -6.74 -5.00
N ARG A 153 11.55 -6.82 -5.97
CA ARG A 153 11.21 -7.13 -7.37
C ARG A 153 10.54 -8.49 -7.51
N LYS A 154 11.12 -9.54 -6.92
CA LYS A 154 10.57 -10.90 -6.91
C LYS A 154 9.19 -10.91 -6.26
N TYR A 155 9.05 -10.25 -5.12
CA TYR A 155 7.78 -10.16 -4.40
C TYR A 155 6.68 -9.51 -5.25
N LEU A 156 6.98 -8.36 -5.86
CA LEU A 156 6.04 -7.66 -6.75
C LEU A 156 5.69 -8.51 -7.98
N ASN A 157 6.65 -9.24 -8.55
CA ASN A 157 6.40 -10.13 -9.68
C ASN A 157 5.41 -11.26 -9.33
N GLU A 158 5.55 -11.87 -8.14
CA GLU A 158 4.59 -12.87 -7.68
C GLU A 158 3.19 -12.28 -7.47
N ILE A 159 3.09 -11.05 -6.98
CA ILE A 159 1.81 -10.33 -6.94
C ILE A 159 1.28 -10.10 -8.36
N THR A 160 2.11 -9.64 -9.30
CA THR A 160 1.72 -9.36 -10.69
C THR A 160 1.17 -10.61 -11.37
N LYS A 161 1.84 -11.75 -11.22
CA LYS A 161 1.38 -13.05 -11.76
C LYS A 161 0.01 -13.43 -11.18
N LYS A 162 -0.15 -13.32 -9.85
CA LYS A 162 -1.42 -13.62 -9.17
C LYS A 162 -2.53 -12.69 -9.68
N THR A 163 -2.30 -11.37 -9.70
CA THR A 163 -3.29 -10.38 -10.15
C THR A 163 -3.65 -10.57 -11.63
N LYS A 164 -2.67 -10.82 -12.51
CA LYS A 164 -2.90 -11.06 -13.93
C LYS A 164 -3.78 -12.29 -14.14
N ALA A 165 -3.50 -13.40 -13.46
CA ALA A 165 -4.32 -14.61 -13.57
C ALA A 165 -5.79 -14.36 -13.19
N ILE A 166 -6.06 -13.52 -12.18
CA ILE A 166 -7.43 -13.15 -11.79
C ILE A 166 -8.07 -12.28 -12.87
N VAL A 167 -7.36 -11.24 -13.32
CA VAL A 167 -7.90 -10.32 -14.32
C VAL A 167 -8.20 -11.08 -15.61
N ASP A 168 -7.31 -11.97 -16.04
CA ASP A 168 -7.53 -12.73 -17.26
C ASP A 168 -8.76 -13.66 -17.11
N LYS A 169 -8.92 -14.31 -15.93
CA LYS A 169 -10.05 -15.21 -15.63
C LYS A 169 -11.41 -14.50 -15.43
N GLU A 170 -11.43 -13.42 -14.64
CA GLU A 170 -12.66 -12.77 -14.16
C GLU A 170 -13.10 -11.56 -15.01
N LEU A 171 -12.13 -10.91 -15.67
CA LEU A 171 -12.32 -9.64 -16.39
C LEU A 171 -12.15 -9.78 -17.90
N ALA A 172 -11.09 -10.44 -18.38
CA ALA A 172 -10.75 -10.51 -19.81
C ALA A 172 -11.52 -11.59 -20.56
N HIS A 173 -11.86 -12.70 -19.91
CA HIS A 173 -12.82 -13.64 -20.44
C HIS A 173 -14.23 -13.21 -20.01
N ALA A 174 -15.10 -12.94 -20.98
CA ALA A 174 -16.55 -13.01 -20.82
C ALA A 174 -16.94 -14.47 -20.53
N ALA A 175 -16.44 -15.02 -19.42
CA ALA A 175 -16.68 -16.38 -18.98
C ALA A 175 -18.20 -16.53 -18.88
N THR A 176 -18.74 -17.49 -19.65
CA THR A 176 -20.16 -17.82 -19.64
C THR A 176 -20.65 -18.02 -18.20
N PRO A 177 -21.94 -17.77 -17.90
CA PRO A 177 -22.51 -18.03 -16.58
C PRO A 177 -22.19 -19.45 -16.05
N LYS A 178 -22.06 -20.45 -16.93
CA LYS A 178 -21.65 -21.83 -16.59
C LYS A 178 -20.21 -21.93 -16.08
N SER A 179 -19.26 -21.21 -16.65
CA SER A 179 -17.87 -21.14 -16.16
C SER A 179 -17.71 -20.30 -14.88
N ARG A 180 -18.77 -19.58 -14.47
CA ARG A 180 -18.85 -18.84 -13.19
C ARG A 180 -19.62 -19.60 -12.11
N ASP A 181 -20.12 -20.80 -12.41
CA ASP A 181 -20.89 -21.59 -11.45
C ASP A 181 -19.98 -22.04 -10.30
N LEU A 182 -20.11 -21.33 -9.18
CA LEU A 182 -19.35 -21.52 -7.96
C LEU A 182 -19.52 -22.93 -7.38
N SER A 183 -20.60 -23.64 -7.73
CA SER A 183 -20.84 -25.02 -7.30
C SER A 183 -19.91 -26.05 -7.97
N VAL A 184 -19.48 -25.80 -9.21
CA VAL A 184 -18.61 -26.72 -9.99
C VAL A 184 -17.13 -26.43 -9.74
N HIS A 185 -16.76 -25.16 -9.51
CA HIS A 185 -15.37 -24.75 -9.35
C HIS A 185 -14.86 -24.70 -7.89
N HIS A 186 -15.71 -24.90 -6.89
CA HIS A 186 -15.24 -25.09 -5.50
C HIS A 186 -14.63 -26.48 -5.25
N ALA A 187 -14.78 -27.43 -6.18
CA ALA A 187 -14.33 -28.82 -6.02
C ALA A 187 -12.93 -29.11 -6.60
N LYS A 188 -12.34 -28.21 -7.40
CA LYS A 188 -11.00 -28.40 -7.98
C LYS A 188 -10.20 -27.10 -7.87
N ASN A 189 -8.94 -27.22 -7.44
CA ASN A 189 -7.91 -26.22 -7.10
C ASN A 189 -7.65 -25.03 -8.06
N ASP A 190 -8.66 -24.46 -8.73
CA ASP A 190 -8.51 -23.35 -9.67
C ASP A 190 -8.57 -21.99 -8.93
N LEU A 191 -7.41 -21.49 -8.49
CA LEU A 191 -7.15 -20.09 -8.05
C LEU A 191 -8.38 -19.38 -7.46
N LYS A 192 -8.76 -19.76 -6.23
CA LYS A 192 -9.83 -19.09 -5.48
C LYS A 192 -9.26 -17.84 -4.79
N ILE A 193 -9.00 -16.79 -5.58
CA ILE A 193 -8.58 -15.52 -5.00
C ILE A 193 -9.81 -14.81 -4.42
N THR A 194 -9.76 -14.61 -3.12
CA THR A 194 -10.81 -14.03 -2.29
C THR A 194 -10.62 -12.52 -2.15
N PHE A 195 -11.65 -11.81 -1.68
CA PHE A 195 -11.51 -10.42 -1.24
C PHE A 195 -10.45 -10.26 -0.11
N SER A 196 -10.16 -11.32 0.64
CA SER A 196 -9.08 -11.30 1.63
C SER A 196 -7.72 -11.22 0.95
N ASP A 197 -7.52 -11.99 -0.12
CA ASP A 197 -6.28 -11.97 -0.88
C ASP A 197 -6.06 -10.62 -1.57
N ILE A 198 -7.11 -10.02 -2.14
CA ILE A 198 -7.03 -8.67 -2.74
C ILE A 198 -6.68 -7.63 -1.68
N LYS A 199 -7.31 -7.71 -0.51
CA LYS A 199 -7.02 -6.83 0.61
C LYS A 199 -5.56 -6.96 1.05
N GLU A 200 -5.05 -8.20 1.14
CA GLU A 200 -3.67 -8.46 1.51
C GLU A 200 -2.69 -7.91 0.46
N ILE A 201 -2.96 -8.14 -0.83
CA ILE A 201 -2.20 -7.56 -1.93
C ILE A 201 -2.19 -6.03 -1.83
N GLN A 202 -3.37 -5.41 -1.69
CA GLN A 202 -3.50 -3.96 -1.57
C GLN A 202 -2.69 -3.44 -0.39
N LYS A 203 -2.78 -4.10 0.77
CA LYS A 203 -2.03 -3.77 1.97
C LYS A 203 -0.52 -3.81 1.71
N ASN A 204 -0.02 -4.87 1.09
CA ASN A 204 1.42 -5.03 0.86
C ASN A 204 1.95 -4.07 -0.21
N VAL A 205 1.20 -3.84 -1.29
CA VAL A 205 1.52 -2.82 -2.30
C VAL A 205 1.53 -1.41 -1.69
N SER A 206 0.54 -1.09 -0.84
CA SER A 206 0.46 0.21 -0.14
C SER A 206 1.63 0.41 0.81
N ARG A 207 2.03 -0.64 1.54
CA ARG A 207 3.20 -0.62 2.43
C ARG A 207 4.48 -0.34 1.64
N ILE A 208 4.71 -1.04 0.53
CA ILE A 208 5.88 -0.81 -0.32
C ILE A 208 5.88 0.62 -0.88
N ALA A 209 4.73 1.11 -1.33
CA ALA A 209 4.60 2.49 -1.78
C ALA A 209 4.90 3.50 -0.66
N ALA A 210 4.42 3.26 0.57
CA ALA A 210 4.71 4.09 1.73
C ALA A 210 6.20 4.09 2.08
N LEU A 211 6.88 2.93 2.01
CA LEU A 211 8.33 2.86 2.19
C LEU A 211 9.05 3.78 1.20
N LEU A 212 8.77 3.63 -0.10
CA LEU A 212 9.44 4.39 -1.14
C LEU A 212 9.15 5.89 -1.04
N ILE A 213 7.91 6.27 -0.75
CA ILE A 213 7.54 7.66 -0.58
C ILE A 213 8.27 8.25 0.64
N ASN A 214 8.24 7.59 1.80
CA ASN A 214 8.95 8.09 2.98
C ASN A 214 10.47 8.18 2.75
N LEU A 215 11.05 7.23 2.01
CA LEU A 215 12.46 7.25 1.62
C LEU A 215 12.79 8.42 0.69
N LEU A 216 11.93 8.70 -0.31
CA LEU A 216 12.19 9.68 -1.36
C LEU A 216 11.72 11.09 -1.03
N THR A 217 10.87 11.27 -0.01
CA THR A 217 10.31 12.59 0.34
C THR A 217 10.55 12.99 1.79
N GLY A 218 11.21 12.14 2.60
CA GLY A 218 11.55 12.46 3.98
C GLY A 218 10.32 12.64 4.88
N ASN A 219 9.49 11.60 5.00
CA ASN A 219 8.34 11.51 5.92
C ASN A 219 7.04 12.22 5.45
N VAL A 220 6.37 11.65 4.45
CA VAL A 220 5.02 12.09 4.01
C VAL A 220 3.99 11.04 4.42
N GLN A 221 3.00 11.46 5.21
CA GLN A 221 1.89 10.60 5.57
C GLN A 221 0.92 10.45 4.38
N LEU A 222 0.75 9.22 3.92
CA LEU A 222 -0.19 8.90 2.85
C LEU A 222 -1.54 8.49 3.43
N SER A 223 -2.60 9.05 2.86
CA SER A 223 -3.93 8.45 2.98
C SER A 223 -4.20 7.61 1.73
N PHE A 224 -4.28 6.29 1.89
CA PHE A 224 -4.69 5.39 0.81
C PHE A 224 -6.23 5.34 0.63
N LEU A 225 -6.97 6.09 1.44
CA LEU A 225 -8.41 6.28 1.29
C LEU A 225 -8.74 7.71 0.89
N PRO A 226 -9.77 7.91 0.03
CA PRO A 226 -10.29 9.25 -0.24
C PRO A 226 -10.82 9.87 1.06
N LEU A 227 -10.47 11.13 1.29
CA LEU A 227 -11.03 11.92 2.38
C LEU A 227 -12.43 12.37 1.99
N TYR A 228 -13.44 11.95 2.75
CA TYR A 228 -14.82 12.38 2.54
C TYR A 228 -15.40 12.94 3.83
N GLY A 229 -15.72 14.24 3.80
CA GLY A 229 -16.22 15.01 4.95
C GLY A 229 -17.73 14.91 5.18
N GLY A 230 -18.47 14.26 4.28
CA GLY A 230 -19.91 14.06 4.41
C GLY A 230 -20.30 12.70 5.01
N ASP A 231 -21.61 12.46 5.05
CA ASP A 231 -22.18 11.15 5.34
C ASP A 231 -22.00 10.22 4.14
N LYS A 232 -21.09 9.25 4.28
CA LYS A 232 -20.64 8.36 3.21
C LYS A 232 -21.67 7.27 2.89
N PHE A 233 -22.69 7.12 3.73
CA PHE A 233 -23.76 6.14 3.56
C PHE A 233 -25.10 6.79 3.20
N TYR A 234 -25.15 8.11 3.06
CA TYR A 234 -26.37 8.83 2.73
C TYR A 234 -27.01 8.26 1.45
N SER A 235 -28.27 7.84 1.56
CA SER A 235 -29.11 7.28 0.48
C SER A 235 -28.77 5.85 0.01
N ILE A 236 -27.80 5.16 0.60
CA ILE A 236 -27.44 3.77 0.24
C ILE A 236 -27.68 2.76 1.36
N GLU A 237 -27.88 3.23 2.60
CA GLU A 237 -28.05 2.43 3.81
C GLU A 237 -29.23 1.46 3.69
N HIS A 238 -30.38 1.95 3.24
CA HIS A 238 -31.62 1.17 3.16
C HIS A 238 -31.69 0.25 1.93
N GLN A 239 -30.98 0.58 0.85
CA GLN A 239 -31.08 -0.15 -0.43
C GLN A 239 -30.11 -1.33 -0.51
N LEU A 240 -28.96 -1.23 0.14
CA LEU A 240 -27.86 -2.20 0.02
C LEU A 240 -27.65 -3.06 1.25
N PHE A 241 -27.90 -2.53 2.44
CA PHE A 241 -27.45 -3.14 3.69
C PHE A 241 -28.59 -3.69 4.55
N GLY A 242 -29.83 -3.62 4.07
CA GLY A 242 -31.01 -4.15 4.76
C GLY A 242 -31.17 -3.52 6.15
N ASN A 243 -31.04 -4.33 7.20
CA ASN A 243 -31.23 -3.91 8.59
C ASN A 243 -29.94 -3.49 9.31
N ILE A 244 -28.80 -3.41 8.61
CA ILE A 244 -27.56 -2.90 9.25
C ILE A 244 -27.79 -1.42 9.58
N SER A 245 -27.62 -1.07 10.86
CA SER A 245 -27.78 0.32 11.28
C SER A 245 -26.67 1.19 10.68
N LYS A 246 -26.97 2.46 10.42
CA LYS A 246 -25.98 3.45 10.00
C LYS A 246 -24.78 3.53 10.96
N THR A 247 -25.04 3.38 12.26
CA THR A 247 -24.01 3.34 13.30
C THR A 247 -23.08 2.14 13.13
N GLU A 248 -23.61 0.97 12.81
CA GLU A 248 -22.81 -0.23 12.54
C GLU A 248 -21.95 -0.06 11.29
N LEU A 249 -22.53 0.49 10.20
CA LEU A 249 -21.76 0.82 8.98
C LEU A 249 -20.64 1.84 9.26
N GLY A 250 -20.92 2.86 10.08
CA GLY A 250 -19.94 3.84 10.53
C GLY A 250 -18.76 3.19 11.25
N LYS A 251 -19.03 2.34 12.25
CA LYS A 251 -17.99 1.58 12.97
C LYS A 251 -17.14 0.73 12.03
N MET A 252 -17.77 0.02 11.10
CA MET A 252 -17.05 -0.81 10.12
C MET A 252 -16.14 0.03 9.21
N TRP A 253 -16.60 1.22 8.81
CA TRP A 253 -15.79 2.15 8.04
C TRP A 253 -14.62 2.68 8.84
N ASP A 254 -14.85 3.12 10.08
CA ASP A 254 -13.80 3.66 10.94
C ASP A 254 -12.74 2.61 11.26
N GLU A 255 -13.15 1.36 11.51
CA GLU A 255 -12.24 0.23 11.67
C GLU A 255 -11.41 -0.02 10.41
N PHE A 256 -12.02 0.05 9.22
CA PHE A 256 -11.28 -0.07 7.96
C PHE A 256 -10.32 1.10 7.76
N GLN A 257 -10.77 2.33 8.03
CA GLN A 257 -9.97 3.53 7.86
C GLN A 257 -8.76 3.51 8.79
N ASN A 258 -8.95 3.10 10.04
CA ASN A 258 -7.85 2.91 10.99
C ASN A 258 -6.91 1.81 10.51
N GLU A 259 -7.43 0.68 10.03
CA GLU A 259 -6.59 -0.38 9.47
C GLU A 259 -5.74 0.12 8.29
N VAL A 260 -6.31 0.91 7.38
CA VAL A 260 -5.59 1.44 6.21
C VAL A 260 -4.54 2.48 6.60
N LYS A 261 -4.80 3.30 7.63
CA LYS A 261 -3.78 4.20 8.20
C LYS A 261 -2.55 3.42 8.70
N GLU A 262 -2.75 2.25 9.28
CA GLU A 262 -1.65 1.39 9.70
C GLU A 262 -0.85 0.79 8.53
N TRP A 263 -1.37 0.82 7.29
CA TRP A 263 -0.62 0.32 6.14
C TRP A 263 0.53 1.25 5.75
N SER A 264 0.49 2.54 6.09
CA SER A 264 1.63 3.45 5.92
C SER A 264 2.68 3.30 7.02
N ASN A 265 2.37 2.62 8.12
CA ASN A 265 3.28 2.43 9.24
C ASN A 265 4.29 1.33 8.91
N TRP A 266 5.33 1.70 8.17
CA TRP A 266 6.41 0.79 7.83
C TRP A 266 7.35 0.56 9.02
N ASN A 267 7.71 -0.71 9.27
CA ASN A 267 8.67 -1.11 10.29
C ASN A 267 9.49 -2.33 9.83
N SER A 268 10.49 -2.71 10.62
CA SER A 268 11.36 -3.86 10.34
C SER A 268 10.58 -5.17 10.17
N LEU A 269 9.49 -5.39 10.93
CA LEU A 269 8.65 -6.57 10.78
C LEU A 269 7.97 -6.64 9.40
N CYS A 270 7.51 -5.50 8.88
CA CYS A 270 6.94 -5.43 7.53
C CYS A 270 8.01 -5.75 6.49
N PHE A 271 9.20 -5.20 6.63
CA PHE A 271 10.35 -5.47 5.76
C PHE A 271 10.70 -6.97 5.77
N ASP A 272 10.92 -7.55 6.94
CA ASP A 272 11.25 -8.97 7.10
C ASP A 272 10.19 -9.89 6.52
N SER A 273 8.91 -9.53 6.68
CA SER A 273 7.80 -10.32 6.14
C SER A 273 7.84 -10.42 4.62
N ILE A 274 8.34 -9.40 3.93
CA ILE A 274 8.45 -9.37 2.47
C ILE A 274 9.74 -10.06 2.02
N ILE A 275 10.87 -9.76 2.67
CA ILE A 275 12.16 -10.38 2.33
C ILE A 275 12.09 -11.91 2.51
N LYS A 276 11.54 -12.40 3.64
CA LYS A 276 11.40 -13.85 3.92
C LYS A 276 10.51 -14.60 2.92
N GLN A 277 9.60 -13.92 2.22
CA GLN A 277 8.78 -14.55 1.19
C GLN A 277 9.55 -14.77 -0.13
N THR A 278 10.78 -14.28 -0.23
CA THR A 278 11.57 -14.27 -1.47
C THR A 278 12.96 -14.89 -1.36
N GLY A 279 13.39 -15.25 -0.14
CA GLY A 279 14.60 -16.02 0.15
C GLY A 279 14.30 -17.51 0.14
#